data_AF-I4HA25-F1
#
_entry.id   AF-I4HA25-F1
#
_cell.length_a   1.000
_cell.length_b   1.000
_cell.length_c   1.000
_cell.angle_alpha   90.00
_cell.angle_beta   90.00
_cell.angle_gamma   90.00
#
_symmetry.space_group_name_H-M   'P 1'
#
loop_
_entity.id
_entity.type
_entity.pdbx_description
1 polymer ?
#
loop_
_entity_poly.entity_id
_entity_poly.type
_entity_poly.pdbx_seq_one_letter_code
_entity_poly.pdbx_strand_id
1 'polypeptide(L)'
;MPNGGYHATGHCFLAILNQDRKSAEIAWEIIEKTRKNRGRRILEQAPIVAGVALAYDLCYDLWGEKRQQEITRWLFSESKKLLSGLPKDGWNGNAVSNWNARARGAAGLASLAILKEDVPPDSLYSPSAQVEMAKRHIERYFTTAIGDRGFGTEGDLYTTEPMVLTVFPFLQGYRNSLGLDLVTGSSAAQLIPHYLTRIVPKNGQLLIPAYGRHQRFLGVSLLTIGLGIIDKSLLPAIKWRLQGQEKQLFRPRYPHIAPFLLAAYPSNLIPENPERQLSRVLVDQQKGFYAFRNRWQNEEDFVASIYLKQQPFVGGWSFPDVASVRIWGLGGHWASFEGSKGDWNSENTVIFPKTPPWRQAKPISFQSSPDGSGVITLKTDKIRVKGAEPPAGVALVRSFAVDYSLSSGSPGLFVLMDKLLGKVEQPEFINKTWVMNTQGNVTLGKNSFTITQNRANMQGTFITPVTLKVEKTNTGERILATGSEEFFLVMTVQKSRPPAVKIIGKGLDAIMKIGSQEISIIDGAVRLKEMNFQEP
;
A
#
# COMPACT_ATOMS: atom_id res chain seq x y z
N MET A 1 6.76 -13.28 12.30
CA MET A 1 8.00 -12.54 12.62
C MET A 1 8.26 -12.76 14.10
N PRO A 2 9.42 -13.30 14.49
CA PRO A 2 9.81 -13.34 15.90
C PRO A 2 9.74 -11.94 16.52
N ASN A 3 9.22 -11.83 17.74
CA ASN A 3 8.94 -10.54 18.39
C ASN A 3 9.39 -10.50 19.87
N GLY A 4 10.25 -11.43 20.30
CA GLY A 4 10.73 -11.51 21.69
C GLY A 4 11.35 -10.21 22.20
N GLY A 5 12.16 -9.55 21.37
CA GLY A 5 12.72 -8.23 21.70
C GLY A 5 11.63 -7.18 22.00
N TYR A 6 10.54 -7.15 21.23
CA TYR A 6 9.45 -6.21 21.50
C TYR A 6 8.70 -6.52 22.79
N HIS A 7 8.50 -7.81 23.10
CA HIS A 7 7.92 -8.18 24.40
C HIS A 7 8.81 -7.72 25.56
N ALA A 8 10.14 -7.84 25.43
CA ALA A 8 11.06 -7.25 26.40
C ALA A 8 10.91 -5.71 26.48
N THR A 9 10.74 -5.02 25.34
CA THR A 9 10.45 -3.58 25.32
C THR A 9 9.20 -3.25 26.14
N GLY A 10 8.12 -4.02 25.98
CA GLY A 10 6.87 -3.83 26.73
C GLY A 10 7.07 -3.98 28.24
N HIS A 11 7.83 -4.99 28.67
CA HIS A 11 8.17 -5.17 30.09
C HIS A 11 9.08 -4.06 30.62
N CYS A 12 10.08 -3.62 29.85
CA CYS A 12 10.91 -2.47 30.23
C CYS A 12 10.11 -1.18 30.34
N PHE A 13 9.15 -0.97 29.45
CA PHE A 13 8.26 0.17 29.53
C PHE A 13 7.41 0.15 30.80
N LEU A 14 6.84 -1.01 31.16
CA LEU A 14 6.15 -1.19 32.44
C LEU A 14 7.06 -0.97 33.64
N ALA A 15 8.32 -1.42 33.55
CA ALA A 15 9.31 -1.25 34.62
C ALA A 15 9.58 0.22 34.91
N ILE A 16 9.75 1.07 33.88
CA ILE A 16 9.92 2.51 34.07
C ILE A 16 8.64 3.14 34.62
N LEU A 17 7.48 2.87 34.01
CA LEU A 17 6.21 3.50 34.39
C LEU A 17 5.83 3.22 35.84
N ASN A 18 6.07 2.00 36.31
CA ASN A 18 5.68 1.55 37.64
C ASN A 18 6.84 1.51 38.64
N GLN A 19 8.05 1.90 38.22
CA GLN A 19 9.29 1.68 38.97
C GLN A 19 9.46 0.20 39.42
N ASP A 20 9.01 -0.73 38.58
CA ASP A 20 8.92 -2.15 38.88
C ASP A 20 10.16 -2.91 38.36
N ARG A 21 11.10 -3.17 39.28
CA ARG A 21 12.29 -3.99 38.98
C ARG A 21 11.94 -5.41 38.52
N LYS A 22 10.81 -6.00 38.95
CA LYS A 22 10.42 -7.35 38.54
C LYS A 22 10.14 -7.41 37.04
N SER A 23 9.47 -6.38 36.50
CA SER A 23 9.25 -6.27 35.05
C SER A 23 10.57 -6.15 34.27
N ALA A 24 11.57 -5.42 34.79
CA ALA A 24 12.90 -5.34 34.17
C ALA A 24 13.64 -6.69 34.19
N GLU A 25 13.47 -7.51 35.22
CA GLU A 25 14.02 -8.88 35.27
C GLU A 25 13.33 -9.81 34.27
N ILE A 26 12.01 -9.74 34.13
CA ILE A 26 11.28 -10.50 33.10
C ILE A 26 11.77 -10.10 31.70
N ALA A 27 11.96 -8.80 31.45
CA ALA A 27 12.52 -8.32 30.19
C ALA A 27 13.93 -8.91 29.93
N TRP A 28 14.78 -8.98 30.96
CA TRP A 28 16.10 -9.60 30.87
C TRP A 28 16.01 -11.08 30.47
N GLU A 29 15.17 -11.87 31.14
CA GLU A 29 14.97 -13.29 30.80
C GLU A 29 14.51 -13.51 29.36
N ILE A 30 13.61 -12.65 28.87
CA ILE A 30 13.13 -12.67 27.49
C ILE A 30 14.29 -12.37 26.54
N ILE A 31 15.14 -11.39 26.85
CA ILE A 31 16.31 -11.02 26.04
C ILE A 31 17.32 -12.17 26.00
N GLU A 32 17.62 -12.81 27.13
CA GLU A 32 18.53 -13.97 27.15
C GLU A 32 18.04 -15.10 26.24
N LYS A 33 16.75 -15.43 26.31
CA LYS A 33 16.13 -16.44 25.43
C LYS A 33 16.15 -15.99 23.98
N THR A 34 15.89 -14.71 23.72
CA THR A 34 15.82 -14.14 22.37
C THR A 34 17.20 -14.12 21.71
N ARG A 35 18.26 -13.75 22.43
CA ARG A 35 19.64 -13.72 21.91
C ARG A 35 20.16 -15.12 21.57
N LYS A 36 19.73 -16.15 22.31
CA LYS A 36 20.03 -17.57 22.00
C LYS A 36 19.26 -18.10 20.79
N ASN A 37 18.10 -17.52 20.48
CA ASN A 37 17.21 -17.93 19.39
C ASN A 37 17.20 -16.89 18.26
N ARG A 38 18.35 -16.74 17.60
CA ARG A 38 18.51 -15.85 16.45
C ARG A 38 17.48 -16.15 15.36
N GLY A 39 16.91 -15.12 14.74
CA GLY A 39 16.11 -15.25 13.53
C GLY A 39 16.90 -15.93 12.43
N ARG A 40 16.28 -16.88 11.71
CA ARG A 40 16.95 -17.65 10.66
C ARG A 40 17.39 -16.76 9.50
N ARG A 41 16.57 -15.76 9.18
CA ARG A 41 16.83 -14.79 8.12
C ARG A 41 17.09 -13.41 8.70
N ILE A 42 17.86 -12.59 7.98
CA ILE A 42 18.14 -11.22 8.39
C ILE A 42 16.86 -10.39 8.64
N LEU A 43 15.81 -10.64 7.86
CA LEU A 43 14.51 -9.98 8.00
C LEU A 43 13.83 -10.31 9.34
N GLU A 44 14.05 -11.51 9.87
CA GLU A 44 13.47 -12.01 11.12
C GLU A 44 14.31 -11.56 12.31
N GLN A 45 15.62 -11.44 12.11
CA GLN A 45 16.55 -10.93 13.11
C GLN A 45 16.40 -9.42 13.32
N ALA A 46 16.09 -8.65 12.27
CA ALA A 46 15.91 -7.21 12.36
C ALA A 46 14.91 -6.75 13.45
N PRO A 47 13.66 -7.24 13.52
CA PRO A 47 12.74 -6.83 14.59
C PRO A 47 13.17 -7.32 15.99
N ILE A 48 13.90 -8.44 16.09
CA ILE A 48 14.51 -8.87 17.35
C ILE A 48 15.51 -7.81 17.83
N VAL A 49 16.45 -7.44 16.99
CA VAL A 49 17.50 -6.46 17.30
C VAL A 49 16.90 -5.09 17.65
N ALA A 50 15.92 -4.63 16.86
CA ALA A 50 15.22 -3.39 17.14
C ALA A 50 14.49 -3.41 18.51
N GLY A 51 13.83 -4.52 18.85
CA GLY A 51 13.15 -4.64 20.15
C GLY A 51 14.13 -4.70 21.32
N VAL A 52 15.25 -5.44 21.18
CA VAL A 52 16.30 -5.46 22.21
C VAL A 52 16.93 -4.08 22.39
N ALA A 53 17.15 -3.32 21.32
CA ALA A 53 17.66 -1.95 21.39
C ALA A 53 16.72 -1.03 22.19
N LEU A 54 15.40 -1.10 21.92
CA LEU A 54 14.41 -0.32 22.67
C LEU A 54 14.30 -0.78 24.13
N ALA A 55 14.38 -2.08 24.38
CA ALA A 55 14.36 -2.61 25.75
C ALA A 55 15.61 -2.17 26.53
N TYR A 56 16.76 -2.16 25.88
CA TYR A 56 18.03 -1.70 26.44
C TYR A 56 17.98 -0.22 26.83
N ASP A 57 17.52 0.64 25.95
CA ASP A 57 17.34 2.07 26.23
C ASP A 57 16.39 2.29 27.42
N LEU A 58 15.24 1.61 27.43
CA LEU A 58 14.23 1.74 28.49
C LEU A 58 14.70 1.17 29.85
N CYS A 59 15.35 0.01 29.86
CA CYS A 59 15.81 -0.63 31.10
C CYS A 59 17.25 -0.27 31.48
N TYR A 60 17.90 0.68 30.80
CA TYR A 60 19.34 0.93 30.94
C TYR A 60 19.75 1.07 32.41
N ASP A 61 19.12 1.98 33.16
CA ASP A 61 19.42 2.23 34.58
C ASP A 61 18.98 1.10 35.53
N LEU A 62 18.12 0.20 35.05
CA LEU A 62 17.62 -0.95 35.83
C LEU A 62 18.51 -2.18 35.66
N TRP A 63 19.34 -2.22 34.62
CA TRP A 63 20.29 -3.30 34.37
C TRP A 63 21.68 -2.82 34.73
N GLY A 64 22.30 -3.42 35.74
CA GLY A 64 23.66 -3.02 36.16
C GLY A 64 24.71 -3.18 35.06
N GLU A 65 25.89 -2.59 35.28
CA GLU A 65 26.99 -2.44 34.31
C GLU A 65 27.33 -3.72 33.52
N LYS A 66 27.39 -4.87 34.20
CA LYS A 66 27.68 -6.16 33.55
C LYS A 66 26.66 -6.50 32.44
N ARG A 67 25.37 -6.30 32.73
CA ARG A 67 24.28 -6.55 31.78
C ARG A 67 24.32 -5.52 30.65
N GLN A 68 24.62 -4.26 30.98
CA GLN A 68 24.76 -3.20 29.99
C GLN A 68 25.87 -3.53 28.97
N GLN A 69 27.08 -3.83 29.45
CA GLN A 69 28.22 -4.21 28.60
C GLN A 69 27.91 -5.43 27.71
N GLU A 70 27.17 -6.41 28.23
CA GLU A 70 26.78 -7.59 27.47
C GLU A 70 25.84 -7.26 26.30
N ILE A 71 24.85 -6.40 26.54
CA ILE A 71 23.90 -5.98 25.50
C ILE A 71 24.56 -5.00 24.52
N THR A 72 25.40 -4.08 24.99
CA THR A 72 26.22 -3.19 24.16
C THR A 72 27.00 -3.97 23.11
N ARG A 73 27.79 -4.97 23.53
CA ARG A 73 28.60 -5.80 22.62
C ARG A 73 27.73 -6.58 21.64
N TRP A 74 26.58 -7.07 22.10
CA TRP A 74 25.64 -7.81 21.26
C TRP A 74 24.99 -6.90 20.19
N LEU A 75 24.46 -5.75 20.58
CA LEU A 75 23.86 -4.76 19.68
C LEU A 75 24.86 -4.26 18.64
N PHE A 76 26.10 -4.00 19.07
CA PHE A 76 27.19 -3.61 18.17
C PHE A 76 27.46 -4.68 17.10
N SER A 77 27.58 -5.95 17.52
CA SER A 77 27.81 -7.08 16.60
C SER A 77 26.64 -7.29 15.64
N GLU A 78 25.40 -7.25 16.15
CA GLU A 78 24.21 -7.47 15.33
C GLU A 78 23.96 -6.33 14.35
N SER A 79 24.13 -5.07 14.77
CA SER A 79 24.02 -3.92 13.88
C SER A 79 25.01 -4.02 12.72
N LYS A 80 26.28 -4.37 13.00
CA LYS A 80 27.29 -4.63 11.96
C LYS A 80 26.84 -5.73 10.99
N LYS A 81 26.27 -6.85 11.47
CA LYS A 81 25.75 -7.91 10.59
C LYS A 81 24.57 -7.45 9.75
N LEU A 82 23.66 -6.68 10.35
CA LEU A 82 22.51 -6.10 9.68
C LEU A 82 22.90 -5.07 8.62
N LEU A 83 24.03 -4.36 8.80
CA LEU A 83 24.62 -3.40 7.84
C LEU A 83 25.47 -4.06 6.76
N SER A 84 26.23 -5.10 7.08
CA SER A 84 27.05 -5.78 6.07
C SER A 84 26.20 -6.61 5.10
N GLY A 85 25.11 -7.23 5.60
CA GLY A 85 24.25 -8.08 4.79
C GLY A 85 24.95 -9.38 4.39
N LEU A 86 24.61 -10.49 5.06
CA LEU A 86 25.26 -11.78 4.82
C LEU A 86 24.46 -12.62 3.80
N PRO A 87 25.02 -12.95 2.62
CA PRO A 87 24.30 -13.69 1.56
C PRO A 87 23.64 -15.00 2.02
N LYS A 88 24.25 -15.69 2.99
CA LYS A 88 23.77 -16.99 3.51
C LYS A 88 22.49 -16.89 4.36
N ASP A 89 22.09 -15.69 4.79
CA ASP A 89 20.94 -15.48 5.71
C ASP A 89 19.71 -14.88 5.00
N GLY A 90 19.58 -15.14 3.69
CA GLY A 90 18.51 -14.60 2.85
C GLY A 90 18.65 -13.10 2.58
N TRP A 91 19.87 -12.56 2.59
CA TRP A 91 20.09 -11.15 2.35
C TRP A 91 19.57 -10.67 0.98
N ASN A 92 18.87 -9.54 0.98
CA ASN A 92 18.52 -8.79 -0.23
C ASN A 92 18.93 -7.33 -0.03
N GLY A 93 20.07 -6.95 -0.61
CA GLY A 93 20.64 -5.61 -0.48
C GLY A 93 20.13 -4.58 -1.47
N ASN A 94 19.14 -4.92 -2.29
CA ASN A 94 18.56 -3.94 -3.21
C ASN A 94 17.88 -2.84 -2.40
N ALA A 95 18.13 -1.59 -2.78
CA ALA A 95 17.59 -0.43 -2.09
C ALA A 95 16.06 -0.40 -2.07
N VAL A 96 15.40 -1.05 -3.04
CA VAL A 96 13.94 -1.17 -3.09
C VAL A 96 13.36 -2.18 -2.11
N SER A 97 14.19 -3.07 -1.55
CA SER A 97 13.70 -4.21 -0.78
C SER A 97 13.28 -3.84 0.64
N ASN A 98 12.13 -4.36 1.05
CA ASN A 98 11.62 -4.28 2.41
C ASN A 98 12.52 -5.00 3.42
N TRP A 99 13.33 -5.97 2.97
CA TRP A 99 14.29 -6.67 3.83
C TRP A 99 15.46 -5.75 4.15
N ASN A 100 15.95 -5.04 3.14
CA ASN A 100 16.96 -4.01 3.31
C ASN A 100 16.44 -2.90 4.25
N ALA A 101 15.26 -2.35 4.01
CA ALA A 101 14.67 -1.33 4.89
C ALA A 101 14.58 -1.79 6.35
N ARG A 102 14.17 -3.06 6.59
CA ARG A 102 14.11 -3.64 7.93
C ARG A 102 15.47 -3.73 8.60
N ALA A 103 16.43 -4.37 7.92
CA ALA A 103 17.75 -4.58 8.47
C ALA A 103 18.43 -3.24 8.80
N ARG A 104 18.33 -2.26 7.89
CA ARG A 104 18.96 -0.95 8.05
C ARG A 104 18.30 -0.10 9.11
N GLY A 105 16.97 -0.11 9.23
CA GLY A 105 16.25 0.55 10.31
C GLY A 105 16.60 -0.05 11.68
N ALA A 106 16.63 -1.38 11.79
CA ALA A 106 17.00 -2.06 13.03
C ALA A 106 18.46 -1.80 13.43
N ALA A 107 19.38 -1.82 12.46
CA ALA A 107 20.78 -1.49 12.68
C ALA A 107 20.94 -0.06 13.20
N GLY A 108 20.33 0.91 12.52
CA GLY A 108 20.39 2.32 12.93
C GLY A 108 19.85 2.52 14.34
N LEU A 109 18.71 1.90 14.67
CA LEU A 109 18.12 1.99 16.01
C LEU A 109 19.02 1.34 17.08
N ALA A 110 19.60 0.17 16.80
CA ALA A 110 20.54 -0.48 17.70
C ALA A 110 21.78 0.39 17.94
N SER A 111 22.35 0.96 16.88
CA SER A 111 23.54 1.81 16.96
C SER A 111 23.27 3.13 17.67
N LEU A 112 22.06 3.68 17.59
CA LEU A 112 21.64 4.83 18.40
C LEU A 112 21.61 4.49 19.89
N ALA A 113 21.04 3.32 20.25
CA ALA A 113 20.93 2.90 21.65
C ALA A 113 22.30 2.69 22.33
N ILE A 114 23.37 2.45 21.55
CA ILE A 114 24.75 2.28 22.05
C ILE A 114 25.69 3.40 21.61
N LEU A 115 25.16 4.56 21.20
CA LEU A 115 25.93 5.61 20.52
C LEU A 115 27.11 6.14 21.37
N LYS A 116 26.94 6.13 22.70
CA LYS A 116 27.91 6.64 23.68
C LYS A 116 28.59 5.54 24.48
N GLU A 117 28.33 4.28 24.14
CA GLU A 117 28.88 3.13 24.84
C GLU A 117 30.31 2.80 24.37
N ASP A 118 31.11 2.25 25.28
CA ASP A 118 32.41 1.69 24.95
C ASP A 118 32.25 0.35 24.21
N VAL A 119 32.65 0.35 22.94
CA VAL A 119 32.64 -0.83 22.08
C VAL A 119 34.06 -1.18 21.63
N PRO A 120 34.32 -2.45 21.25
CA PRO A 120 35.59 -2.82 20.65
C PRO A 120 35.93 -1.91 19.47
N PRO A 121 37.19 -1.42 19.36
CA PRO A 121 37.58 -0.51 18.30
C PRO A 121 37.40 -1.16 16.93
N ASP A 122 36.59 -0.53 16.09
CA ASP A 122 36.38 -0.86 14.68
C ASP A 122 36.16 0.45 13.92
N SER A 123 37.18 0.93 13.23
CA SER A 123 37.14 2.24 12.56
C SER A 123 36.10 2.31 11.44
N LEU A 124 35.70 1.17 10.86
CA LEU A 124 34.72 1.11 9.78
C LEU A 124 33.28 1.02 10.31
N TYR A 125 33.11 0.54 11.55
CA TYR A 125 31.80 0.25 12.13
C TYR A 125 31.65 0.81 13.54
N SER A 126 32.24 1.95 13.88
CA SER A 126 31.90 2.65 15.13
C SER A 126 30.39 2.91 15.22
N PRO A 127 29.79 3.04 16.42
CA PRO A 127 28.34 3.26 16.55
C PRO A 127 27.84 4.44 15.71
N SER A 128 28.61 5.54 15.69
CA SER A 128 28.33 6.72 14.85
C SER A 128 28.41 6.41 13.35
N ALA A 129 29.44 5.69 12.88
CA ALA A 129 29.54 5.27 11.49
C ALA A 129 28.37 4.34 11.08
N GLN A 130 27.95 3.44 11.97
CA GLN A 130 26.80 2.55 11.74
C GLN A 130 25.48 3.34 11.60
N VAL A 131 25.26 4.36 12.45
CA VAL A 131 24.10 5.26 12.34
C VAL A 131 24.09 5.98 10.98
N GLU A 132 25.23 6.52 10.53
CA GLU A 132 25.31 7.20 9.23
C GLU A 132 25.17 6.25 8.03
N MET A 133 25.62 5.01 8.14
CA MET A 133 25.33 3.98 7.14
C MET A 133 23.84 3.67 7.08
N ALA A 134 23.19 3.47 8.24
CA ALA A 134 21.77 3.21 8.32
C ALA A 134 20.94 4.36 7.72
N LYS A 135 21.24 5.61 8.11
CA LYS A 135 20.61 6.83 7.54
C LYS A 135 20.67 6.83 6.02
N ARG A 136 21.86 6.73 5.43
CA ARG A 136 22.04 6.74 3.96
C ARG A 136 21.25 5.64 3.27
N HIS A 137 21.19 4.45 3.87
CA HIS A 137 20.40 3.36 3.32
C HIS A 137 18.88 3.59 3.40
N ILE A 138 18.39 4.17 4.48
CA ILE A 138 16.98 4.52 4.66
C ILE A 138 16.58 5.66 3.71
N GLU A 139 17.40 6.70 3.56
CA GLU A 139 17.20 7.76 2.56
C GLU A 139 17.16 7.17 1.13
N ARG A 140 18.05 6.22 0.84
CA ARG A 140 18.05 5.51 -0.45
C ARG A 140 16.78 4.67 -0.63
N TYR A 141 16.25 4.04 0.43
CA TYR A 141 14.99 3.32 0.36
C TYR A 141 13.83 4.27 0.02
N PHE A 142 13.77 5.43 0.68
CA PHE A 142 12.73 6.44 0.44
C PHE A 142 12.76 7.02 -0.98
N THR A 143 13.94 7.19 -1.57
CA THR A 143 14.06 7.70 -2.95
C THR A 143 13.82 6.63 -4.03
N THR A 144 13.99 5.34 -3.69
CA THR A 144 13.88 4.24 -4.68
C THR A 144 12.56 3.47 -4.59
N ALA A 145 12.11 3.12 -3.38
CA ALA A 145 10.98 2.23 -3.12
C ALA A 145 9.67 2.97 -2.89
N ILE A 146 9.73 4.17 -2.33
CA ILE A 146 8.57 4.98 -1.97
C ILE A 146 8.42 6.10 -3.00
N GLY A 147 7.20 6.33 -3.44
CA GLY A 147 6.88 7.42 -4.36
C GLY A 147 6.76 8.78 -3.70
N ASP A 148 6.59 9.80 -4.53
CA ASP A 148 6.48 11.20 -4.14
C ASP A 148 5.21 11.50 -3.33
N ARG A 149 4.22 10.60 -3.34
CA ARG A 149 3.05 10.62 -2.46
C ARG A 149 2.90 9.33 -1.65
N GLY A 150 4.01 8.71 -1.28
CA GLY A 150 4.05 7.64 -0.28
C GLY A 150 3.64 6.25 -0.80
N PHE A 151 3.37 6.07 -2.09
CA PHE A 151 3.05 4.75 -2.62
C PHE A 151 4.31 3.87 -2.66
N GLY A 152 4.26 2.69 -2.04
CA GLY A 152 5.40 1.77 -2.01
C GLY A 152 5.32 0.67 -3.07
N THR A 153 6.42 0.47 -3.78
CA THR A 153 6.41 -0.33 -5.01
C THR A 153 6.32 -1.84 -4.79
N GLU A 154 6.62 -2.34 -3.59
CA GLU A 154 6.55 -3.78 -3.26
C GLU A 154 5.16 -4.28 -2.83
N GLY A 155 4.15 -3.40 -2.90
CA GLY A 155 2.82 -3.63 -2.38
C GLY A 155 2.66 -3.19 -0.93
N ASP A 156 1.41 -3.07 -0.49
CA ASP A 156 1.06 -2.34 0.72
C ASP A 156 1.58 -3.00 2.01
N LEU A 157 1.57 -4.33 2.08
CA LEU A 157 2.09 -5.04 3.26
C LEU A 157 3.60 -4.85 3.38
N TYR A 158 4.31 -5.07 2.28
CA TYR A 158 5.76 -5.02 2.26
C TYR A 158 6.31 -3.59 2.39
N THR A 159 5.49 -2.59 2.05
CA THR A 159 5.77 -1.17 2.32
C THR A 159 5.59 -0.82 3.78
N THR A 160 4.47 -1.24 4.40
CA THR A 160 4.10 -0.80 5.75
C THR A 160 4.77 -1.59 6.87
N GLU A 161 5.12 -2.85 6.64
CA GLU A 161 5.73 -3.71 7.66
C GLU A 161 7.12 -3.22 8.12
N PRO A 162 8.06 -2.84 7.24
CA PRO A 162 9.31 -2.21 7.68
C PRO A 162 9.11 -0.92 8.48
N MET A 163 8.10 -0.12 8.14
CA MET A 163 7.80 1.14 8.82
C MET A 163 7.45 0.91 10.30
N VAL A 164 6.53 -0.01 10.55
CA VAL A 164 6.06 -0.33 11.91
C VAL A 164 7.13 -1.05 12.75
N LEU A 165 7.91 -1.93 12.13
CA LEU A 165 8.85 -2.76 12.88
C LEU A 165 10.14 -1.99 13.21
N THR A 166 10.69 -1.25 12.26
CA THR A 166 12.10 -0.82 12.37
C THR A 166 12.36 0.60 11.89
N VAL A 167 11.69 1.06 10.82
CA VAL A 167 12.05 2.35 10.20
C VAL A 167 11.47 3.52 10.97
N PHE A 168 10.18 3.52 11.34
CA PHE A 168 9.63 4.62 12.15
C PHE A 168 10.24 4.69 13.56
N PRO A 169 10.51 3.57 14.26
CA PRO A 169 11.33 3.59 15.47
C PRO A 169 12.68 4.27 15.27
N PHE A 170 13.41 3.91 14.20
CA PHE A 170 14.70 4.50 13.89
C PHE A 170 14.59 6.01 13.60
N LEU A 171 13.63 6.45 12.80
CA LEU A 171 13.46 7.88 12.48
C LEU A 171 13.15 8.72 13.73
N GLN A 172 12.30 8.21 14.62
CA GLN A 172 11.98 8.87 15.89
C GLN A 172 13.18 8.88 16.83
N GLY A 173 13.88 7.75 16.96
CA GLY A 173 15.12 7.66 17.73
C GLY A 173 16.18 8.61 17.21
N TYR A 174 16.40 8.66 15.89
CA TYR A 174 17.39 9.54 15.26
C TYR A 174 17.09 11.01 15.57
N ARG A 175 15.83 11.44 15.42
CA ARG A 175 15.42 12.80 15.75
C ARG A 175 15.59 13.11 17.24
N ASN A 176 15.20 12.20 18.12
CA ASN A 176 15.25 12.42 19.57
C ASN A 176 16.68 12.41 20.11
N SER A 177 17.57 11.57 19.57
CA SER A 177 18.96 11.44 20.02
C SER A 177 19.91 12.46 19.38
N LEU A 178 19.65 12.87 18.12
CA LEU A 178 20.56 13.73 17.35
C LEU A 178 19.97 15.09 16.99
N GLY A 179 18.69 15.34 17.28
CA GLY A 179 18.02 16.62 16.99
C GLY A 179 17.72 16.88 15.50
N LEU A 180 17.96 15.90 14.63
CA LEU A 180 17.82 16.03 13.18
C LEU A 180 16.58 15.30 12.67
N ASP A 181 15.75 15.98 11.87
CA ASP A 181 14.56 15.38 11.26
C ASP A 181 14.87 14.83 9.86
N LEU A 182 14.65 13.53 9.67
CA LEU A 182 14.82 12.83 8.40
C LEU A 182 13.50 12.67 7.62
N VAL A 183 12.38 13.11 8.18
CA VAL A 183 11.03 12.89 7.63
C VAL A 183 10.59 14.09 6.81
N THR A 184 10.69 15.30 7.35
CA THR A 184 10.32 16.52 6.63
C THR A 184 11.09 16.62 5.30
N GLY A 185 10.37 16.86 4.20
CA GLY A 185 10.95 16.97 2.86
C GLY A 185 11.29 15.62 2.19
N SER A 186 11.11 14.48 2.85
CA SER A 186 11.28 13.15 2.24
C SER A 186 9.93 12.49 1.93
N SER A 187 9.95 11.43 1.11
CA SER A 187 8.75 10.64 0.81
C SER A 187 8.17 9.93 2.05
N ALA A 188 8.93 9.82 3.15
CA ALA A 188 8.44 9.27 4.40
C ALA A 188 7.29 10.10 4.98
N ALA A 189 7.32 11.43 4.83
CA ALA A 189 6.26 12.33 5.27
C ALA A 189 4.91 12.04 4.59
N GLN A 190 4.94 11.42 3.41
CA GLN A 190 3.75 11.15 2.60
C GLN A 190 3.12 9.77 2.90
N LEU A 191 3.80 8.88 3.63
CA LEU A 191 3.30 7.53 3.92
C LEU A 191 1.96 7.55 4.67
N ILE A 192 1.83 8.36 5.72
CA ILE A 192 0.56 8.40 6.49
C ILE A 192 -0.58 9.08 5.70
N PRO A 193 -0.40 10.26 5.09
CA PRO A 193 -1.40 10.85 4.19
C PRO A 193 -1.87 9.88 3.10
N HIS A 194 -0.93 9.13 2.52
CA HIS A 194 -1.20 8.13 1.51
C HIS A 194 -2.23 7.10 1.96
N TYR A 195 -1.96 6.45 3.11
CA TYR A 195 -2.85 5.43 3.64
C TYR A 195 -4.15 6.03 4.17
N LEU A 196 -4.12 7.22 4.79
CA LEU A 196 -5.33 7.88 5.32
C LEU A 196 -6.35 8.18 4.21
N THR A 197 -5.89 8.49 3.00
CA THR A 197 -6.76 8.69 1.83
C THR A 197 -7.44 7.39 1.39
N ARG A 198 -6.78 6.24 1.55
CA ARG A 198 -7.27 4.94 1.04
C ARG A 198 -8.05 4.13 2.07
N ILE A 199 -8.00 4.49 3.36
CA ILE A 199 -8.60 3.70 4.43
C ILE A 199 -10.13 3.72 4.38
N VAL A 200 -10.73 2.54 4.37
CA VAL A 200 -12.16 2.32 4.60
C VAL A 200 -12.30 1.51 5.90
N PRO A 201 -12.93 2.05 6.95
CA PRO A 201 -13.17 1.29 8.18
C PRO A 201 -14.23 0.21 7.93
N LYS A 202 -14.07 -0.99 8.49
CA LYS A 202 -15.08 -2.05 8.40
C LYS A 202 -14.93 -3.03 9.55
N ASN A 203 -16.02 -3.35 10.26
CA ASN A 203 -16.03 -4.27 11.42
C ASN A 203 -14.91 -3.97 12.43
N GLY A 204 -14.74 -2.69 12.74
CA GLY A 204 -13.68 -2.21 13.64
C GLY A 204 -12.28 -2.26 13.04
N GLN A 205 -12.02 -2.79 11.85
CA GLN A 205 -10.71 -2.79 11.21
C GLN A 205 -10.52 -1.59 10.27
N LEU A 206 -9.27 -1.20 10.05
CA LEU A 206 -8.89 -0.22 9.03
C LEU A 206 -8.33 -0.98 7.81
N LEU A 207 -9.06 -0.96 6.70
CA LEU A 207 -8.74 -1.70 5.48
C LEU A 207 -8.45 -0.74 4.33
N ILE A 208 -7.80 -1.22 3.27
CA ILE A 208 -7.56 -0.46 2.04
C ILE A 208 -7.76 -1.35 0.81
N PRO A 209 -8.11 -0.79 -0.36
CA PRO A 209 -7.98 -1.49 -1.64
C PRO A 209 -6.48 -1.65 -1.96
N ALA A 210 -5.91 -2.78 -1.53
CA ALA A 210 -4.48 -3.02 -1.52
C ALA A 210 -3.93 -3.54 -2.87
N TYR A 211 -2.61 -3.37 -3.06
CA TYR A 211 -1.81 -3.86 -4.18
C TYR A 211 -0.66 -4.76 -3.71
N GLY A 212 -0.12 -5.54 -4.64
CA GLY A 212 1.02 -6.43 -4.44
C GLY A 212 0.71 -7.69 -3.65
N ARG A 213 1.72 -8.23 -2.96
CA ARG A 213 1.62 -9.53 -2.29
C ARG A 213 0.84 -9.47 -0.98
N HIS A 214 0.02 -10.48 -0.72
CA HIS A 214 -0.87 -10.63 0.45
C HIS A 214 -1.97 -9.57 0.59
N GLN A 215 -1.79 -8.38 -0.02
CA GLN A 215 -2.79 -7.31 -0.11
C GLN A 215 -3.36 -6.96 1.25
N ARG A 216 -2.44 -6.83 2.20
CA ARG A 216 -2.71 -6.45 3.58
C ARG A 216 -2.10 -5.10 3.86
N PHE A 217 -2.71 -4.42 4.82
CA PHE A 217 -2.24 -3.17 5.38
C PHE A 217 -2.10 -3.36 6.89
N LEU A 218 -1.08 -2.76 7.50
CA LEU A 218 -0.88 -2.88 8.95
C LEU A 218 -1.85 -2.06 9.80
N GLY A 219 -2.72 -1.26 9.18
CA GLY A 219 -3.88 -0.69 9.87
C GLY A 219 -3.47 0.30 10.95
N VAL A 220 -4.12 0.14 12.09
CA VAL A 220 -3.90 0.93 13.31
C VAL A 220 -2.42 1.04 13.67
N SER A 221 -1.66 -0.06 13.60
CA SER A 221 -0.24 -0.05 14.01
C SER A 221 0.62 0.95 13.22
N LEU A 222 0.35 1.16 11.92
CA LEU A 222 1.07 2.15 11.13
C LEU A 222 0.69 3.58 11.55
N LEU A 223 -0.60 3.85 11.73
CA LEU A 223 -1.07 5.17 12.14
C LEU A 223 -0.55 5.53 13.53
N THR A 224 -0.61 4.59 14.47
CA THR A 224 -0.17 4.78 15.86
C THR A 224 1.32 5.12 15.93
N ILE A 225 2.18 4.31 15.31
CA ILE A 225 3.63 4.57 15.35
C ILE A 225 4.04 5.76 14.47
N GLY A 226 3.20 6.11 13.49
CA GLY A 226 3.36 7.28 12.63
C GLY A 226 3.04 8.61 13.31
N LEU A 227 2.32 8.62 14.45
CA LEU A 227 1.96 9.85 15.18
C LEU A 227 3.20 10.69 15.52
N GLY A 228 4.32 10.05 15.84
CA GLY A 228 5.54 10.75 16.21
C GLY A 228 6.30 11.37 15.05
N ILE A 229 5.99 11.03 13.79
CA ILE A 229 6.73 11.52 12.62
C ILE A 229 5.91 12.33 11.63
N ILE A 230 4.59 12.34 11.77
CA ILE A 230 3.74 13.06 10.83
C ILE A 230 3.80 14.58 11.06
N ASP A 231 3.53 15.34 10.01
CA ASP A 231 3.17 16.75 10.11
C ASP A 231 2.04 16.98 11.12
N LYS A 232 2.25 17.92 12.05
CA LYS A 232 1.33 18.20 13.14
C LYS A 232 -0.06 18.65 12.65
N SER A 233 -0.15 19.28 11.47
CA SER A 233 -1.43 19.69 10.85
C SER A 233 -2.36 18.51 10.55
N LEU A 234 -1.82 17.29 10.42
CA LEU A 234 -2.59 16.08 10.13
C LEU A 234 -2.96 15.28 11.37
N LEU A 235 -2.49 15.67 12.56
CA LEU A 235 -2.85 14.99 13.81
C LEU A 235 -4.37 14.97 14.07
N PRO A 236 -5.17 16.03 13.78
CA PRO A 236 -6.62 15.99 13.96
C PRO A 236 -7.27 14.88 13.12
N ALA A 237 -6.80 14.74 11.87
CA ALA A 237 -7.29 13.76 10.90
C ALA A 237 -6.96 12.31 11.31
N ILE A 238 -5.75 12.06 11.80
CA ILE A 238 -5.40 10.73 12.35
C ILE A 238 -6.21 10.44 13.60
N LYS A 239 -6.31 11.41 14.52
CA LYS A 239 -7.06 11.21 15.77
C LYS A 239 -8.51 10.85 15.45
N TRP A 240 -9.13 11.54 14.49
CA TRP A 240 -10.47 11.22 13.99
C TRP A 240 -10.54 9.80 13.45
N ARG A 241 -9.57 9.37 12.63
CA ARG A 241 -9.55 8.02 12.07
C ARG A 241 -9.38 6.93 13.15
N LEU A 242 -8.65 7.22 14.22
CA LEU A 242 -8.41 6.29 15.32
C LEU A 242 -9.56 6.24 16.34
N GLN A 243 -10.59 7.08 16.24
CA GLN A 243 -11.78 6.97 17.09
C GLN A 243 -12.43 5.59 16.91
N GLY A 244 -12.74 4.93 18.03
CA GLY A 244 -13.29 3.56 18.05
C GLY A 244 -12.24 2.46 17.82
N GLN A 245 -10.95 2.82 17.72
CA GLN A 245 -9.82 1.88 17.56
C GLN A 245 -9.02 1.69 18.86
N GLU A 246 -9.51 2.17 20.01
CA GLU A 246 -8.76 2.29 21.26
C GLU A 246 -8.20 0.93 21.72
N LYS A 247 -9.00 -0.13 21.62
CA LYS A 247 -8.57 -1.50 21.94
C LYS A 247 -7.44 -2.02 21.04
N GLN A 248 -7.31 -1.47 19.84
CA GLN A 248 -6.30 -1.88 18.85
C GLN A 248 -5.02 -1.06 18.93
N LEU A 249 -5.04 0.08 19.62
CA LEU A 249 -3.84 0.89 19.87
C LEU A 249 -2.79 0.11 20.67
N PHE A 250 -3.23 -0.80 21.55
CA PHE A 250 -2.39 -1.58 22.47
C PHE A 250 -2.34 -3.08 22.13
N ARG A 251 -2.33 -3.44 20.85
CA ARG A 251 -2.32 -4.86 20.43
C ARG A 251 -1.13 -5.61 21.08
N PRO A 252 -1.36 -6.73 21.80
CA PRO A 252 -0.29 -7.48 22.47
C PRO A 252 0.81 -8.02 21.55
N ARG A 253 0.56 -8.08 20.24
CA ARG A 253 1.51 -8.57 19.24
C ARG A 253 2.70 -7.62 19.02
N TYR A 254 2.49 -6.31 19.23
CA TYR A 254 3.49 -5.26 19.00
C TYR A 254 3.57 -4.31 20.21
N PRO A 255 3.97 -4.82 21.39
CA PRO A 255 3.99 -4.02 22.62
C PRO A 255 4.99 -2.87 22.57
N HIS A 256 5.98 -2.91 21.68
CA HIS A 256 6.93 -1.82 21.45
C HIS A 256 6.28 -0.54 20.92
N ILE A 257 5.04 -0.60 20.40
CA ILE A 257 4.32 0.60 19.94
C ILE A 257 3.87 1.46 21.13
N ALA A 258 3.65 0.88 22.31
CA ALA A 258 3.09 1.59 23.46
C ALA A 258 3.95 2.79 23.94
N PRO A 259 5.29 2.69 24.06
CA PRO A 259 6.14 3.86 24.33
C PRO A 259 5.97 4.99 23.32
N PHE A 260 5.98 4.69 22.01
CA PHE A 260 5.81 5.69 20.96
C PHE A 260 4.43 6.34 21.00
N LEU A 261 3.40 5.54 21.26
CA LEU A 261 2.05 6.05 21.43
C LEU A 261 1.99 7.01 22.61
N LEU A 262 2.49 6.62 23.80
CA LEU A 262 2.48 7.50 24.97
C LEU A 262 3.19 8.84 24.70
N ALA A 263 4.34 8.78 24.03
CA ALA A 263 5.13 9.97 23.72
C ALA A 263 4.46 10.91 22.69
N ALA A 264 3.71 10.36 21.73
CA ALA A 264 3.17 11.12 20.61
C ALA A 264 1.64 11.33 20.65
N TYR A 265 0.93 10.77 21.63
CA TYR A 265 -0.53 10.80 21.63
C TYR A 265 -1.08 12.23 21.82
N PRO A 266 -1.89 12.73 20.88
CA PRO A 266 -2.40 14.10 20.96
C PRO A 266 -3.65 14.18 21.87
N SER A 267 -3.46 14.04 23.18
CA SER A 267 -4.55 13.96 24.18
C SER A 267 -5.54 15.12 24.09
N ASN A 268 -5.03 16.36 24.01
CA ASN A 268 -5.84 17.59 24.04
C ASN A 268 -6.32 18.07 22.66
N LEU A 269 -6.01 17.34 21.58
CA LEU A 269 -6.37 17.74 20.23
C LEU A 269 -7.81 17.37 19.89
N ILE A 270 -8.57 18.26 19.26
CA ILE A 270 -9.91 17.93 18.79
C ILE A 270 -9.79 17.08 17.50
N PRO A 271 -10.41 15.88 17.43
CA PRO A 271 -10.43 15.10 16.20
C PRO A 271 -11.20 15.84 15.10
N GLU A 272 -10.67 15.86 13.88
CA GLU A 272 -11.34 16.48 12.73
C GLU A 272 -11.38 15.55 11.53
N ASN A 273 -12.46 15.64 10.74
CA ASN A 273 -12.60 14.88 9.52
C ASN A 273 -11.45 15.20 8.53
N PRO A 274 -10.75 14.20 7.96
CA PRO A 274 -9.62 14.40 7.05
C PRO A 274 -9.93 15.26 5.81
N GLU A 275 -11.20 15.43 5.45
CA GLU A 275 -11.64 16.20 4.29
C GLU A 275 -11.16 17.66 4.30
N ARG A 276 -10.85 18.23 5.47
CA ARG A 276 -10.30 19.58 5.58
C ARG A 276 -8.80 19.67 5.32
N GLN A 277 -8.09 18.55 5.47
CA GLN A 277 -6.63 18.51 5.38
C GLN A 277 -6.12 17.71 4.18
N LEU A 278 -6.93 16.81 3.62
CA LEU A 278 -6.54 15.92 2.54
C LEU A 278 -7.45 16.10 1.32
N SER A 279 -6.82 16.09 0.15
CA SER A 279 -7.53 15.94 -1.11
C SER A 279 -8.21 14.58 -1.18
N ARG A 280 -9.41 14.55 -1.78
CA ARG A 280 -10.14 13.33 -2.13
C ARG A 280 -9.50 12.54 -3.27
N VAL A 281 -8.54 13.14 -3.97
CA VAL A 281 -7.77 12.53 -5.03
C VAL A 281 -6.29 12.54 -4.67
N LEU A 282 -5.66 11.36 -4.73
CA LEU A 282 -4.24 11.17 -4.48
C LEU A 282 -3.54 10.68 -5.74
N VAL A 283 -2.46 11.36 -6.11
CA VAL A 283 -1.64 11.02 -7.27
C VAL A 283 -0.17 10.92 -6.86
N ASP A 284 0.34 9.70 -6.83
CA ASP A 284 1.78 9.44 -6.76
C ASP A 284 2.32 9.42 -8.19
N GLN A 285 2.85 10.54 -8.65
CA GLN A 285 3.32 10.70 -10.03
C GLN A 285 4.59 9.89 -10.28
N GLN A 286 5.41 9.70 -9.25
CA GLN A 286 6.68 8.99 -9.38
C GLN A 286 6.45 7.50 -9.67
N LYS A 287 5.54 6.84 -8.94
CA LYS A 287 5.24 5.41 -9.13
C LYS A 287 4.04 5.18 -10.04
N GLY A 288 3.26 6.21 -10.34
CA GLY A 288 2.08 6.15 -11.18
C GLY A 288 0.93 5.45 -10.46
N PHE A 289 0.59 5.89 -9.25
CA PHE A 289 -0.56 5.40 -8.50
C PHE A 289 -1.59 6.51 -8.33
N TYR A 290 -2.85 6.20 -8.64
CA TYR A 290 -3.96 7.14 -8.60
C TYR A 290 -5.05 6.56 -7.72
N ALA A 291 -5.53 7.33 -6.75
CA ALA A 291 -6.65 6.96 -5.90
C ALA A 291 -7.68 8.09 -5.85
N PHE A 292 -8.95 7.69 -5.86
CA PHE A 292 -10.14 8.52 -5.89
C PHE A 292 -11.02 8.11 -4.71
N ARG A 293 -11.52 9.08 -3.95
CA ARG A 293 -12.37 8.86 -2.78
C ARG A 293 -13.52 9.84 -2.76
N ASN A 294 -14.74 9.41 -2.43
CA ASN A 294 -15.86 10.33 -2.37
C ASN A 294 -15.96 11.14 -1.06
N ARG A 295 -15.62 10.57 0.10
CA ARG A 295 -15.73 11.19 1.43
C ARG A 295 -15.05 10.36 2.52
N TRP A 296 -14.84 10.91 3.72
CA TRP A 296 -14.44 10.15 4.92
C TRP A 296 -15.59 10.10 5.93
N GLN A 297 -16.33 9.00 5.98
CA GLN A 297 -17.44 8.81 6.90
C GLN A 297 -17.40 7.42 7.54
N ASN A 298 -17.55 6.35 6.76
CA ASN A 298 -17.71 5.00 7.29
C ASN A 298 -17.40 3.91 6.23
N GLU A 299 -17.87 2.67 6.46
CA GLU A 299 -17.65 1.53 5.56
C GLU A 299 -18.33 1.66 4.19
N GLU A 300 -19.23 2.63 4.04
CA GLU A 300 -19.94 2.91 2.79
C GLU A 300 -19.16 3.85 1.86
N ASP A 301 -18.03 4.41 2.34
CA ASP A 301 -17.18 5.29 1.56
C ASP A 301 -16.65 4.58 0.32
N PHE A 302 -16.65 5.29 -0.81
CA PHE A 302 -16.04 4.81 -2.03
C PHE A 302 -14.55 5.14 -2.03
N VAL A 303 -13.76 4.13 -2.42
CA VAL A 303 -12.36 4.30 -2.80
C VAL A 303 -12.11 3.48 -4.06
N ALA A 304 -11.66 4.13 -5.12
CA ALA A 304 -11.21 3.49 -6.33
C ALA A 304 -9.77 3.87 -6.65
N SER A 305 -9.02 2.98 -7.28
CA SER A 305 -7.61 3.25 -7.61
C SER A 305 -7.12 2.47 -8.82
N ILE A 306 -6.04 2.95 -9.42
CA ILE A 306 -5.31 2.28 -10.50
C ILE A 306 -3.80 2.45 -10.33
N TYR A 307 -3.03 1.42 -10.69
CA TYR A 307 -1.57 1.43 -10.60
C TYR A 307 -0.91 1.20 -11.95
N LEU A 308 0.00 2.10 -12.35
CA LEU A 308 0.69 2.09 -13.64
C LEU A 308 2.07 1.44 -13.56
N LYS A 309 2.70 1.42 -12.39
CA LYS A 309 4.10 0.99 -12.22
C LYS A 309 5.05 1.80 -13.13
N GLN A 310 4.96 3.12 -13.03
CA GLN A 310 5.70 4.05 -13.90
C GLN A 310 7.22 3.96 -13.75
N GLN A 311 7.69 3.57 -12.55
CA GLN A 311 9.08 3.23 -12.28
C GLN A 311 9.18 1.75 -11.91
N PRO A 312 9.32 0.84 -12.88
CA PRO A 312 9.54 -0.56 -12.58
C PRO A 312 10.88 -0.73 -11.86
N PHE A 313 10.95 -1.75 -11.02
CA PHE A 313 12.11 -2.04 -10.21
C PHE A 313 12.47 -3.53 -10.30
N VAL A 314 13.71 -3.83 -9.94
CA VAL A 314 14.24 -5.18 -9.82
C VAL A 314 14.70 -5.42 -8.39
N GLY A 315 14.66 -6.68 -7.94
CA GLY A 315 15.16 -7.03 -6.61
C GLY A 315 14.20 -6.79 -5.45
N GLY A 316 12.90 -6.59 -5.72
CA GLY A 316 11.84 -6.57 -4.70
C GLY A 316 10.63 -7.40 -5.12
N TRP A 317 9.58 -7.40 -4.29
CA TRP A 317 8.31 -8.07 -4.60
C TRP A 317 7.47 -7.27 -5.60
N SER A 318 7.45 -7.66 -6.88
CA SER A 318 6.59 -7.05 -7.90
C SER A 318 5.49 -8.01 -8.34
N PHE A 319 4.28 -7.49 -8.57
CA PHE A 319 3.10 -8.25 -9.01
C PHE A 319 2.71 -7.89 -10.46
N PRO A 320 1.90 -8.68 -11.18
CA PRO A 320 1.47 -8.35 -12.54
C PRO A 320 0.30 -7.35 -12.59
N ASP A 321 0.37 -6.29 -11.78
CA ASP A 321 -0.74 -5.37 -11.46
C ASP A 321 -0.74 -4.07 -12.27
N VAL A 322 -0.03 -4.04 -13.41
CA VAL A 322 -0.02 -2.88 -14.32
C VAL A 322 -1.41 -2.64 -14.89
N ALA A 323 -1.86 -1.39 -14.80
CA ALA A 323 -3.19 -0.92 -15.20
C ALA A 323 -4.35 -1.57 -14.45
N SER A 324 -4.08 -2.32 -13.37
CA SER A 324 -5.10 -3.01 -12.58
C SER A 324 -5.86 -2.03 -11.69
N VAL A 325 -7.19 -2.13 -11.68
CA VAL A 325 -8.06 -1.28 -10.86
C VAL A 325 -8.48 -1.95 -9.56
N ARG A 326 -8.85 -1.14 -8.57
CA ARG A 326 -9.60 -1.58 -7.37
C ARG A 326 -10.79 -0.66 -7.19
N ILE A 327 -11.95 -1.20 -6.81
CA ILE A 327 -13.18 -0.41 -6.60
C ILE A 327 -13.89 -0.93 -5.36
N TRP A 328 -13.91 -0.13 -4.29
CA TRP A 328 -14.63 -0.39 -3.04
C TRP A 328 -15.69 0.70 -2.82
N GLY A 329 -16.78 0.35 -2.14
CA GLY A 329 -17.82 1.31 -1.77
C GLY A 329 -19.13 0.64 -1.35
N LEU A 330 -19.97 1.34 -0.61
CA LEU A 330 -21.20 0.79 -0.02
C LEU A 330 -20.98 -0.55 0.72
N GLY A 331 -19.87 -0.66 1.45
CA GLY A 331 -19.45 -1.88 2.14
C GLY A 331 -18.92 -3.01 1.24
N GLY A 332 -19.05 -2.91 -0.09
CA GLY A 332 -18.65 -3.92 -1.07
C GLY A 332 -17.25 -3.75 -1.63
N HIS A 333 -16.64 -4.89 -2.02
CA HIS A 333 -15.36 -4.96 -2.74
C HIS A 333 -15.65 -5.42 -4.17
N TRP A 334 -15.85 -4.48 -5.08
CA TRP A 334 -16.47 -4.72 -6.39
C TRP A 334 -15.46 -5.18 -7.44
N ALA A 335 -14.34 -4.46 -7.54
CA ALA A 335 -13.15 -4.89 -8.27
C ALA A 335 -12.05 -5.13 -7.22
N SER A 336 -11.75 -6.39 -6.98
CA SER A 336 -10.81 -6.88 -5.96
C SER A 336 -9.75 -7.75 -6.61
N PHE A 337 -8.97 -8.48 -5.82
CA PHE A 337 -7.94 -9.39 -6.32
C PHE A 337 -8.24 -10.82 -5.92
N GLU A 338 -7.54 -11.77 -6.55
CA GLU A 338 -7.50 -13.15 -6.09
C GLU A 338 -6.10 -13.57 -5.57
N GLY A 339 -5.99 -13.88 -4.27
CA GLY A 339 -4.85 -14.63 -3.74
C GLY A 339 -3.49 -13.90 -3.69
N SER A 340 -2.43 -14.63 -3.33
CA SER A 340 -1.10 -14.06 -3.00
C SER A 340 0.05 -14.53 -3.89
N LYS A 341 -0.25 -15.20 -5.03
CA LYS A 341 0.74 -15.89 -5.86
C LYS A 341 1.31 -15.04 -7.02
N GLY A 342 0.80 -13.83 -7.25
CA GLY A 342 1.25 -12.98 -8.35
C GLY A 342 0.84 -13.50 -9.73
N ASP A 343 -0.36 -14.08 -9.83
CA ASP A 343 -0.97 -14.49 -11.09
C ASP A 343 -1.62 -13.28 -11.77
N TRP A 344 -1.46 -13.16 -13.09
CA TRP A 344 -2.04 -12.06 -13.85
C TRP A 344 -3.56 -12.16 -13.95
N ASN A 345 -4.13 -13.38 -13.90
CA ASN A 345 -5.58 -13.61 -13.82
C ASN A 345 -6.20 -13.09 -12.52
N SER A 346 -5.38 -12.86 -11.50
CA SER A 346 -5.82 -12.31 -10.21
C SER A 346 -5.99 -10.79 -10.23
N GLU A 347 -5.69 -10.13 -11.35
CA GLU A 347 -5.72 -8.68 -11.52
C GLU A 347 -6.89 -8.23 -12.41
N ASN A 348 -7.28 -6.96 -12.29
CA ASN A 348 -8.44 -6.40 -12.99
C ASN A 348 -8.00 -5.67 -14.24
N THR A 349 -7.57 -6.41 -15.25
CA THR A 349 -6.98 -5.89 -16.49
C THR A 349 -7.24 -6.81 -17.68
N VAL A 350 -6.82 -6.40 -18.87
CA VAL A 350 -6.80 -7.29 -20.04
C VAL A 350 -5.58 -8.19 -19.96
N ILE A 351 -5.72 -9.47 -20.28
CA ILE A 351 -4.62 -10.44 -20.21
C ILE A 351 -4.49 -11.21 -21.53
N PHE A 352 -3.31 -11.80 -21.72
CA PHE A 352 -3.07 -12.78 -22.79
C PHE A 352 -2.45 -14.05 -22.17
N PRO A 353 -3.14 -15.20 -22.20
CA PRO A 353 -2.70 -16.42 -21.52
C PRO A 353 -1.33 -16.95 -21.96
N LYS A 354 -0.86 -16.61 -23.17
CA LYS A 354 0.38 -17.10 -23.76
C LYS A 354 1.55 -16.14 -23.64
N THR A 355 1.41 -15.03 -22.93
CA THR A 355 2.44 -13.97 -22.87
C THR A 355 2.72 -13.52 -21.44
N PRO A 356 3.91 -12.96 -21.17
CA PRO A 356 4.15 -12.31 -19.88
C PRO A 356 3.31 -11.03 -19.73
N PRO A 357 3.03 -10.61 -18.48
CA PRO A 357 2.32 -9.36 -18.20
C PRO A 357 3.10 -8.12 -18.67
N TRP A 358 2.39 -7.00 -18.82
CA TRP A 358 3.02 -5.68 -18.96
C TRP A 358 3.93 -5.38 -17.77
N ARG A 359 5.00 -4.62 -18.00
CA ARG A 359 5.96 -4.27 -16.95
C ARG A 359 5.72 -2.90 -16.37
N GLN A 360 5.18 -1.99 -17.17
CA GLN A 360 4.96 -0.60 -16.78
C GLN A 360 3.92 0.07 -17.69
N ALA A 361 3.41 1.20 -17.25
CA ALA A 361 2.61 2.12 -18.04
C ALA A 361 3.01 3.56 -17.75
N LYS A 362 2.68 4.44 -18.69
CA LYS A 362 2.82 5.89 -18.53
C LYS A 362 1.45 6.56 -18.66
N PRO A 363 1.18 7.62 -17.88
CA PRO A 363 -0.01 8.43 -18.08
C PRO A 363 0.07 9.14 -19.44
N ILE A 364 -1.07 9.24 -20.12
CA ILE A 364 -1.29 10.09 -21.29
C ILE A 364 -1.94 11.40 -20.83
N SER A 365 -3.00 11.29 -20.02
CA SER A 365 -3.74 12.44 -19.50
C SER A 365 -4.36 12.11 -18.15
N PHE A 366 -4.45 13.10 -17.28
CA PHE A 366 -5.10 13.01 -15.98
C PHE A 366 -5.90 14.28 -15.71
N GLN A 367 -7.12 14.14 -15.22
CA GLN A 367 -7.96 15.24 -14.77
C GLN A 367 -8.76 14.79 -13.55
N SER A 368 -9.02 15.69 -12.61
CA SER A 368 -9.78 15.39 -11.39
C SER A 368 -10.63 16.57 -10.93
N SER A 369 -11.56 16.26 -10.03
CA SER A 369 -12.50 17.21 -9.45
C SER A 369 -12.42 17.16 -7.91
N PRO A 370 -12.73 18.27 -7.20
CA PRO A 370 -12.67 18.33 -5.72
C PRO A 370 -13.59 17.34 -5.01
N ASP A 371 -14.64 16.85 -5.68
CA ASP A 371 -15.57 15.86 -5.13
C ASP A 371 -14.97 14.45 -5.01
N GLY A 372 -13.77 14.24 -5.59
CA GLY A 372 -13.09 12.95 -5.64
C GLY A 372 -13.17 12.25 -6.99
N SER A 373 -13.91 12.80 -7.94
CA SER A 373 -14.07 12.27 -9.29
C SER A 373 -12.82 12.54 -10.15
N GLY A 374 -12.65 11.77 -11.22
CA GLY A 374 -11.53 11.99 -12.15
C GLY A 374 -11.40 10.97 -13.27
N VAL A 375 -10.50 11.26 -14.20
CA VAL A 375 -10.16 10.41 -15.35
C VAL A 375 -8.65 10.30 -15.49
N ILE A 376 -8.15 9.08 -15.63
CA ILE A 376 -6.76 8.78 -15.98
C ILE A 376 -6.73 7.92 -17.23
N THR A 377 -6.02 8.40 -18.25
CA THR A 377 -5.69 7.63 -19.44
C THR A 377 -4.22 7.28 -19.41
N LEU A 378 -3.89 6.03 -19.69
CA LEU A 378 -2.53 5.48 -19.64
C LEU A 378 -2.25 4.63 -20.87
N LYS A 379 -0.96 4.44 -21.14
CA LYS A 379 -0.47 3.48 -22.14
C LYS A 379 0.59 2.58 -21.54
N THR A 380 0.41 1.27 -21.68
CA THR A 380 1.40 0.28 -21.25
C THR A 380 2.58 0.23 -22.21
N ASP A 381 3.67 -0.37 -21.75
CA ASP A 381 4.71 -0.86 -22.65
C ASP A 381 4.18 -1.94 -23.59
N LYS A 382 4.89 -2.20 -24.69
CA LYS A 382 4.54 -3.30 -25.59
C LYS A 382 5.05 -4.61 -24.98
N ILE A 383 4.15 -5.59 -24.81
CA ILE A 383 4.58 -6.98 -24.64
C ILE A 383 5.28 -7.40 -25.93
N ARG A 384 6.49 -7.96 -25.84
CA ARG A 384 7.22 -8.52 -26.97
C ARG A 384 7.47 -9.99 -26.71
N VAL A 385 6.99 -10.86 -27.58
CA VAL A 385 7.26 -12.30 -27.50
C VAL A 385 8.58 -12.58 -28.22
N LYS A 386 9.55 -13.16 -27.51
CA LYS A 386 10.81 -13.59 -28.12
C LYS A 386 10.54 -14.76 -29.06
N GLY A 387 11.04 -14.68 -30.30
CA GLY A 387 10.91 -15.74 -31.30
C GLY A 387 9.60 -15.73 -32.09
N ALA A 388 8.72 -14.74 -31.89
CA ALA A 388 7.56 -14.56 -32.76
C ALA A 388 8.00 -14.04 -34.14
N GLU A 389 7.68 -14.77 -35.20
CA GLU A 389 7.89 -14.35 -36.59
C GLU A 389 6.55 -14.06 -37.28
N PRO A 390 6.30 -12.82 -37.75
CA PRO A 390 7.12 -11.62 -37.60
C PRO A 390 7.06 -11.03 -36.17
N PRO A 391 8.03 -10.18 -35.77
CA PRO A 391 8.03 -9.52 -34.46
C PRO A 391 6.67 -8.94 -34.10
N ALA A 392 6.21 -9.38 -32.93
CA ALA A 392 4.85 -9.21 -32.42
C ALA A 392 4.89 -8.35 -31.17
N GLY A 393 3.99 -7.37 -31.07
CA GLY A 393 3.84 -6.69 -29.80
C GLY A 393 2.59 -5.85 -29.67
N VAL A 394 2.03 -5.93 -28.47
CA VAL A 394 0.75 -5.32 -28.11
C VAL A 394 0.94 -4.44 -26.88
N ALA A 395 0.49 -3.19 -26.97
CA ALA A 395 0.31 -2.28 -25.85
C ALA A 395 -1.18 -2.10 -25.58
N LEU A 396 -1.52 -1.71 -24.36
CA LEU A 396 -2.86 -1.33 -23.94
C LEU A 396 -2.90 0.18 -23.74
N VAL A 397 -3.88 0.84 -24.35
CA VAL A 397 -4.37 2.14 -23.89
C VAL A 397 -5.57 1.88 -23.01
N ARG A 398 -5.50 2.29 -21.74
CA ARG A 398 -6.61 2.21 -20.79
C ARG A 398 -7.01 3.60 -20.35
N SER A 399 -8.29 3.91 -20.38
CA SER A 399 -8.87 5.07 -19.70
C SER A 399 -9.79 4.60 -18.59
N PHE A 400 -9.54 5.07 -17.37
CA PHE A 400 -10.35 4.79 -16.19
C PHE A 400 -10.95 6.08 -15.67
N ALA A 401 -12.28 6.14 -15.60
CA ALA A 401 -13.02 7.26 -15.05
C ALA A 401 -13.78 6.84 -13.79
N VAL A 402 -13.85 7.76 -12.84
CA VAL A 402 -14.59 7.68 -11.59
C VAL A 402 -15.45 8.92 -11.47
N ASP A 403 -16.74 8.75 -11.18
CA ASP A 403 -17.68 9.84 -10.98
C ASP A 403 -18.51 9.62 -9.70
N TYR A 404 -18.35 10.55 -8.77
CA TYR A 404 -19.04 10.65 -7.48
C TYR A 404 -19.99 11.85 -7.41
N SER A 405 -20.22 12.56 -8.52
CA SER A 405 -21.06 13.77 -8.60
C SER A 405 -22.56 13.50 -8.42
N LEU A 406 -22.97 12.23 -8.49
CA LEU A 406 -24.37 11.77 -8.53
C LEU A 406 -25.12 12.08 -9.83
N SER A 407 -24.48 12.68 -10.84
CA SER A 407 -25.10 12.99 -12.14
C SER A 407 -25.68 11.76 -12.85
N SER A 408 -25.07 10.59 -12.62
CA SER A 408 -25.57 9.32 -13.15
C SER A 408 -26.83 8.78 -12.45
N GLY A 409 -27.23 9.36 -11.32
CA GLY A 409 -28.22 8.78 -10.41
C GLY A 409 -27.68 7.64 -9.54
N SER A 410 -26.37 7.35 -9.62
CA SER A 410 -25.67 6.35 -8.80
C SER A 410 -24.59 7.03 -7.95
N PRO A 411 -24.38 6.62 -6.68
CA PRO A 411 -23.32 7.16 -5.83
C PRO A 411 -21.90 6.77 -6.26
N GLY A 412 -21.75 5.82 -7.18
CA GLY A 412 -20.47 5.54 -7.83
C GLY A 412 -20.69 5.09 -9.27
N LEU A 413 -20.25 5.92 -10.22
CA LEU A 413 -20.13 5.59 -11.62
C LEU A 413 -18.65 5.35 -11.96
N PHE A 414 -18.38 4.27 -12.68
CA PHE A 414 -17.03 3.90 -13.12
C PHE A 414 -17.06 3.54 -14.60
N VAL A 415 -16.06 3.99 -15.34
CA VAL A 415 -15.95 3.72 -16.78
C VAL A 415 -14.56 3.20 -17.09
N LEU A 416 -14.49 2.11 -17.84
CA LEU A 416 -13.25 1.55 -18.36
C LEU A 416 -13.33 1.51 -19.88
N MET A 417 -12.32 2.07 -20.52
CA MET A 417 -12.05 1.88 -21.94
C MET A 417 -10.69 1.25 -22.10
N ASP A 418 -10.62 0.13 -22.79
CA ASP A 418 -9.40 -0.56 -23.18
C ASP A 418 -9.32 -0.65 -24.70
N LYS A 419 -8.21 -0.17 -25.26
CA LYS A 419 -7.87 -0.32 -26.67
C LYS A 419 -6.50 -0.96 -26.81
N LEU A 420 -6.46 -2.09 -27.48
CA LEU A 420 -5.19 -2.77 -27.77
C LEU A 420 -4.55 -2.18 -29.03
N LEU A 421 -3.25 -1.90 -28.96
CA LEU A 421 -2.46 -1.33 -30.05
C LEU A 421 -1.37 -2.32 -30.46
N GLY A 422 -1.36 -2.71 -31.74
CA GLY A 422 -0.35 -3.59 -32.30
C GLY A 422 -0.97 -4.76 -33.07
N LYS A 423 -0.24 -5.86 -33.18
CA LYS A 423 -0.64 -7.05 -33.94
C LYS A 423 -1.44 -8.01 -33.04
N VAL A 424 -2.68 -7.66 -32.72
CA VAL A 424 -3.50 -8.42 -31.76
C VAL A 424 -4.03 -9.76 -32.32
N GLU A 425 -3.92 -9.95 -33.63
CA GLU A 425 -4.40 -11.15 -34.35
C GLU A 425 -3.37 -12.28 -34.42
N GLN A 426 -2.16 -12.06 -33.92
CA GLN A 426 -1.14 -13.11 -33.87
C GLN A 426 -1.48 -14.19 -32.82
N PRO A 427 -1.04 -15.44 -33.00
CA PRO A 427 -1.44 -16.60 -32.16
C PRO A 427 -1.21 -16.45 -30.65
N GLU A 428 -0.27 -15.59 -30.26
CA GLU A 428 0.08 -15.27 -28.88
C GLU A 428 -0.91 -14.30 -28.23
N PHE A 429 -1.55 -13.44 -29.03
CA PHE A 429 -2.43 -12.36 -28.58
C PHE A 429 -3.91 -12.57 -28.92
N ILE A 430 -4.21 -13.51 -29.84
CA ILE A 430 -5.58 -13.76 -30.32
C ILE A 430 -6.56 -14.11 -29.20
N ASN A 431 -6.08 -14.81 -28.16
CA ASN A 431 -6.86 -15.19 -26.98
C ASN A 431 -6.79 -14.11 -25.89
N LYS A 432 -7.24 -12.90 -26.20
CA LYS A 432 -7.31 -11.79 -25.25
C LYS A 432 -8.57 -11.87 -24.38
N THR A 433 -8.41 -11.63 -23.09
CA THR A 433 -9.50 -11.68 -22.11
C THR A 433 -9.46 -10.46 -21.21
N TRP A 434 -10.57 -9.74 -21.09
CA TRP A 434 -10.74 -8.77 -20.02
C TRP A 434 -11.17 -9.49 -18.75
N VAL A 435 -10.49 -9.21 -17.64
CA VAL A 435 -10.68 -9.89 -16.36
C VAL A 435 -11.06 -8.90 -15.28
N MET A 436 -12.05 -9.27 -14.46
CA MET A 436 -12.30 -8.61 -13.18
C MET A 436 -12.67 -9.61 -12.09
N ASN A 437 -11.96 -9.56 -10.98
CA ASN A 437 -12.20 -10.37 -9.79
C ASN A 437 -13.08 -9.60 -8.81
N THR A 438 -14.01 -10.29 -8.16
CA THR A 438 -14.95 -9.71 -7.19
C THR A 438 -15.19 -10.65 -6.01
N GLN A 439 -15.64 -10.09 -4.89
CA GLN A 439 -16.05 -10.87 -3.70
C GLN A 439 -17.57 -11.08 -3.63
N GLY A 440 -18.33 -10.46 -4.53
CA GLY A 440 -19.79 -10.64 -4.60
C GLY A 440 -20.21 -11.78 -5.54
N ASN A 441 -21.51 -12.07 -5.56
CA ASN A 441 -22.09 -13.02 -6.49
C ASN A 441 -22.45 -12.33 -7.81
N VAL A 442 -22.06 -12.91 -8.93
CA VAL A 442 -22.23 -12.41 -10.29
C VAL A 442 -23.40 -13.10 -10.96
N THR A 443 -24.28 -12.31 -11.56
CA THR A 443 -25.28 -12.77 -12.53
C THR A 443 -24.95 -12.18 -13.89
N LEU A 444 -24.93 -13.01 -14.94
CA LEU A 444 -24.61 -12.59 -16.30
C LEU A 444 -25.89 -12.29 -17.09
N GLY A 445 -25.85 -11.22 -17.85
CA GLY A 445 -26.75 -10.94 -18.98
C GLY A 445 -26.00 -11.07 -20.30
N LYS A 446 -26.64 -10.67 -21.41
CA LYS A 446 -26.06 -10.80 -22.75
C LYS A 446 -24.73 -10.03 -22.91
N ASN A 447 -24.73 -8.74 -22.60
CA ASN A 447 -23.56 -7.85 -22.64
C ASN A 447 -23.38 -7.13 -21.29
N SER A 448 -23.85 -7.73 -20.21
CA SER A 448 -23.92 -7.07 -18.91
C SER A 448 -23.70 -8.06 -17.80
N PHE A 449 -23.34 -7.57 -16.62
CA PHE A 449 -23.28 -8.38 -15.42
C PHE A 449 -23.82 -7.57 -14.23
N THR A 450 -24.32 -8.28 -13.23
CA THR A 450 -24.72 -7.69 -11.95
C THR A 450 -23.95 -8.40 -10.84
N ILE A 451 -23.24 -7.65 -10.01
CA ILE A 451 -22.59 -8.16 -8.80
C ILE A 451 -23.45 -7.76 -7.62
N THR A 452 -23.75 -8.71 -6.73
CA THR A 452 -24.51 -8.45 -5.50
C THR A 452 -23.67 -8.76 -4.27
N GLN A 453 -23.59 -7.79 -3.34
CA GLN A 453 -22.96 -7.96 -2.03
C GLN A 453 -23.39 -6.83 -1.09
N ASN A 454 -23.43 -7.08 0.22
CA ASN A 454 -23.70 -6.08 1.27
C ASN A 454 -24.97 -5.22 1.03
N ARG A 455 -26.05 -5.83 0.50
CA ARG A 455 -27.32 -5.15 0.16
C ARG A 455 -27.18 -4.04 -0.89
N ALA A 456 -26.07 -4.03 -1.64
CA ALA A 456 -25.84 -3.18 -2.79
C ALA A 456 -25.60 -4.04 -4.04
N ASN A 457 -25.66 -3.40 -5.20
CA ASN A 457 -25.38 -4.00 -6.49
C ASN A 457 -24.42 -3.12 -7.31
N MET A 458 -23.52 -3.78 -8.05
CA MET A 458 -22.80 -3.17 -9.16
C MET A 458 -23.40 -3.69 -10.47
N GLN A 459 -23.88 -2.79 -11.31
CA GLN A 459 -24.36 -3.11 -12.66
C GLN A 459 -23.29 -2.72 -13.68
N GLY A 460 -22.69 -3.72 -14.34
CA GLY A 460 -21.77 -3.52 -15.44
C GLY A 460 -22.47 -3.72 -16.79
N THR A 461 -22.22 -2.84 -17.76
CA THR A 461 -22.73 -2.94 -19.13
C THR A 461 -21.59 -2.69 -20.12
N PHE A 462 -21.27 -3.70 -20.93
CA PHE A 462 -20.35 -3.56 -22.05
C PHE A 462 -21.07 -2.92 -23.23
N ILE A 463 -20.46 -1.85 -23.74
CA ILE A 463 -20.91 -1.10 -24.92
C ILE A 463 -20.38 -1.76 -26.19
N THR A 464 -19.18 -2.32 -26.12
CA THR A 464 -18.65 -3.22 -27.15
C THR A 464 -19.22 -4.63 -26.97
N PRO A 465 -19.46 -5.38 -28.07
CA PRO A 465 -19.99 -6.74 -27.97
C PRO A 465 -18.96 -7.66 -27.33
N VAL A 466 -19.38 -8.44 -26.33
CA VAL A 466 -18.51 -9.40 -25.64
C VAL A 466 -19.26 -10.69 -25.33
N THR A 467 -18.53 -11.78 -25.21
CA THR A 467 -19.01 -13.01 -24.57
C THR A 467 -18.54 -13.03 -23.13
N LEU A 468 -19.48 -13.11 -22.19
CA LEU A 468 -19.20 -13.16 -20.76
C LEU A 468 -19.17 -14.59 -20.22
N LYS A 469 -18.23 -14.84 -19.31
CA LYS A 469 -18.17 -16.04 -18.48
C LYS A 469 -17.88 -15.65 -17.03
N VAL A 470 -18.29 -16.51 -16.10
CA VAL A 470 -17.96 -16.37 -14.68
C VAL A 470 -17.27 -17.63 -14.19
N GLU A 471 -16.23 -17.46 -13.39
CA GLU A 471 -15.51 -18.53 -12.71
C GLU A 471 -15.58 -18.32 -11.20
N LYS A 472 -15.66 -19.41 -10.43
CA LYS A 472 -15.49 -19.37 -8.98
C LYS A 472 -14.01 -19.19 -8.65
N THR A 473 -13.71 -18.37 -7.66
CA THR A 473 -12.37 -18.14 -7.13
C THR A 473 -12.31 -18.46 -5.64
N ASN A 474 -11.12 -18.44 -5.06
CA ASN A 474 -10.97 -18.68 -3.62
C ASN A 474 -11.62 -17.59 -2.74
N THR A 475 -11.88 -16.41 -3.31
CA THR A 475 -12.34 -15.23 -2.57
C THR A 475 -13.68 -14.67 -3.07
N GLY A 476 -14.30 -15.33 -4.06
CA GLY A 476 -15.53 -14.87 -4.69
C GLY A 476 -15.64 -15.39 -6.12
N GLU A 477 -15.75 -14.48 -7.09
CA GLU A 477 -15.96 -14.81 -8.51
C GLU A 477 -15.09 -13.96 -9.43
N ARG A 478 -14.84 -14.46 -10.63
CA ARG A 478 -14.10 -13.78 -11.70
C ARG A 478 -14.98 -13.66 -12.93
N ILE A 479 -15.13 -12.44 -13.43
CA ILE A 479 -15.77 -12.15 -14.71
C ILE A 479 -14.70 -12.15 -15.79
N LEU A 480 -14.98 -12.88 -16.86
CA LEU A 480 -14.18 -12.93 -18.08
C LEU A 480 -15.00 -12.40 -19.25
N ALA A 481 -14.46 -11.42 -19.98
CA ALA A 481 -15.06 -10.94 -21.22
C ALA A 481 -14.10 -11.18 -22.41
N THR A 482 -14.63 -11.75 -23.49
CA THR A 482 -13.88 -12.13 -24.69
C THR A 482 -14.62 -11.72 -25.96
N GLY A 483 -13.95 -11.78 -27.11
CA GLY A 483 -14.59 -11.56 -28.42
C GLY A 483 -14.58 -10.12 -28.94
N SER A 484 -13.89 -9.21 -28.24
CA SER A 484 -13.67 -7.84 -28.70
C SER A 484 -12.18 -7.48 -28.75
N GLU A 485 -11.82 -6.55 -29.64
CA GLU A 485 -10.50 -5.90 -29.67
C GLU A 485 -10.43 -4.67 -28.76
N GLU A 486 -11.59 -4.13 -28.41
CA GLU A 486 -11.76 -2.95 -27.56
C GLU A 486 -12.80 -3.25 -26.48
N PHE A 487 -12.52 -2.95 -25.22
CA PHE A 487 -13.49 -3.12 -24.13
C PHE A 487 -13.96 -1.76 -23.68
N PHE A 488 -15.24 -1.49 -23.81
CA PHE A 488 -15.87 -0.27 -23.29
C PHE A 488 -16.95 -0.66 -22.30
N LEU A 489 -16.69 -0.43 -21.01
CA LEU A 489 -17.51 -0.89 -19.90
C LEU A 489 -17.92 0.29 -19.03
N VAL A 490 -19.21 0.37 -18.73
CA VAL A 490 -19.75 1.26 -17.71
C VAL A 490 -20.26 0.46 -16.53
N MET A 491 -19.94 0.90 -15.31
CA MET A 491 -20.37 0.26 -14.07
C MET A 491 -21.00 1.30 -13.13
N THR A 492 -22.16 0.98 -12.55
CA THR A 492 -22.78 1.80 -11.51
C THR A 492 -22.96 1.00 -10.23
N VAL A 493 -22.70 1.60 -9.07
CA VAL A 493 -22.81 0.95 -7.75
C VAL A 493 -23.84 1.64 -6.88
N GLN A 494 -24.90 0.91 -6.49
CA GLN A 494 -26.03 1.49 -5.77
C GLN A 494 -26.71 0.47 -4.84
N LYS A 495 -27.48 0.95 -3.87
CA LYS A 495 -28.43 0.12 -3.08
C LYS A 495 -29.80 0.01 -3.74
N SER A 496 -30.17 1.00 -4.53
CA SER A 496 -31.40 1.05 -5.31
C SER A 496 -31.28 0.27 -6.62
N ARG A 497 -32.34 0.33 -7.44
CA ARG A 497 -32.31 -0.18 -8.82
C ARG A 497 -31.23 0.57 -9.63
N PRO A 498 -30.41 -0.12 -10.44
CA PRO A 498 -29.47 0.53 -11.34
C PRO A 498 -30.14 1.57 -12.24
N PRO A 499 -29.52 2.74 -12.47
CA PRO A 499 -30.01 3.70 -13.46
C PRO A 499 -29.98 3.08 -14.86
N ALA A 500 -30.93 3.47 -15.71
CA ALA A 500 -30.99 2.99 -17.08
C ALA A 500 -29.83 3.54 -17.90
N VAL A 501 -29.23 2.69 -18.75
CA VAL A 501 -28.17 3.08 -19.68
C VAL A 501 -28.76 3.18 -21.08
N LYS A 502 -28.80 4.41 -21.63
CA LYS A 502 -29.16 4.64 -23.03
C LYS A 502 -27.89 4.74 -23.86
N ILE A 503 -27.76 3.89 -24.87
CA ILE A 503 -26.61 3.83 -25.77
C ILE A 503 -27.01 4.40 -27.13
N ILE A 504 -26.24 5.36 -27.64
CA ILE A 504 -26.42 5.96 -28.96
C ILE A 504 -25.13 5.70 -29.75
N GLY A 505 -25.21 4.98 -30.87
CA GLY A 505 -24.04 4.56 -31.64
C GLY A 505 -23.56 3.15 -31.27
N LYS A 506 -22.32 2.83 -31.66
CA LYS A 506 -21.68 1.51 -31.47
C LYS A 506 -20.18 1.67 -31.24
N GLY A 507 -19.53 0.67 -30.64
CA GLY A 507 -18.08 0.67 -30.46
C GLY A 507 -17.61 1.78 -29.53
N LEU A 508 -16.42 2.31 -29.78
CA LEU A 508 -15.87 3.45 -29.03
C LEU A 508 -16.49 4.80 -29.41
N ASP A 509 -17.16 4.90 -30.55
CA ASP A 509 -17.87 6.12 -30.98
C ASP A 509 -19.26 6.26 -30.31
N ALA A 510 -19.63 5.30 -29.47
CA ALA A 510 -20.90 5.34 -28.76
C ALA A 510 -20.91 6.43 -27.67
N ILE A 511 -22.07 7.08 -27.54
CA ILE A 511 -22.38 7.99 -26.45
C ILE A 511 -23.35 7.27 -25.51
N MET A 512 -23.00 7.21 -24.22
CA MET A 512 -23.91 6.72 -23.19
C MET A 512 -24.54 7.89 -22.43
N LYS A 513 -25.84 7.75 -22.14
CA LYS A 513 -26.56 8.60 -21.21
C LYS A 513 -27.04 7.77 -20.03
N ILE A 514 -26.67 8.19 -18.83
CA ILE A 514 -27.05 7.57 -17.56
C ILE A 514 -27.40 8.73 -16.63
N GLY A 515 -28.66 8.82 -16.18
CA GLY A 515 -29.12 10.03 -15.48
C GLY A 515 -28.93 11.29 -16.35
N SER A 516 -28.34 12.34 -15.78
CA SER A 516 -27.89 13.53 -16.51
C SER A 516 -26.48 13.39 -17.09
N GLN A 517 -25.73 12.36 -16.68
CA GLN A 517 -24.35 12.16 -17.13
C GLN A 517 -24.32 11.65 -18.58
N GLU A 518 -23.51 12.33 -19.40
CA GLU A 518 -23.13 11.88 -20.73
C GLU A 518 -21.67 11.40 -20.73
N ILE A 519 -21.42 10.27 -21.38
CA ILE A 519 -20.13 9.59 -21.42
C ILE A 519 -19.78 9.29 -22.87
N SER A 520 -18.57 9.65 -23.29
CA SER A 520 -18.03 9.38 -24.63
C SER A 520 -16.53 9.07 -24.59
N ILE A 521 -15.98 8.58 -25.69
CA ILE A 521 -14.53 8.45 -25.88
C ILE A 521 -14.08 9.52 -26.88
N ILE A 522 -13.14 10.37 -26.48
CA ILE A 522 -12.53 11.38 -27.35
C ILE A 522 -11.02 11.22 -27.27
N ASP A 523 -10.35 11.06 -28.41
CA ASP A 523 -8.90 10.84 -28.53
C ASP A 523 -8.37 9.68 -27.68
N GLY A 524 -9.17 8.61 -27.54
CA GLY A 524 -8.81 7.45 -26.71
C GLY A 524 -8.84 7.73 -25.21
N ALA A 525 -9.55 8.77 -24.76
CA ALA A 525 -9.81 9.05 -23.35
C ALA A 525 -11.32 9.10 -23.08
N VAL A 526 -11.73 8.61 -21.90
CA VAL A 526 -13.11 8.77 -21.43
C VAL A 526 -13.36 10.24 -21.14
N ARG A 527 -14.51 10.76 -21.61
CA ARG A 527 -15.01 12.09 -21.30
C ARG A 527 -16.33 11.98 -20.56
N LEU A 528 -16.41 12.68 -19.42
CA LEU A 528 -17.64 12.85 -18.65
C LEU A 528 -18.08 14.30 -18.79
N LYS A 529 -19.25 14.52 -19.39
CA LYS A 529 -19.76 15.86 -19.71
C LYS A 529 -20.00 16.75 -18.49
N GLU A 530 -20.65 16.23 -17.46
CA GLU A 530 -21.02 17.02 -16.27
C GLU A 530 -19.87 17.22 -15.26
N MET A 531 -18.63 16.82 -15.61
CA MET A 531 -17.49 17.00 -14.71
C MET A 531 -16.81 18.36 -14.90
N ASN A 532 -16.78 19.15 -13.82
CA ASN A 532 -15.97 20.36 -13.71
C ASN A 532 -14.56 20.00 -13.27
N PHE A 533 -13.70 19.65 -14.23
CA PHE A 533 -12.30 19.38 -13.96
C PHE A 533 -11.55 20.66 -13.55
N GLN A 534 -10.67 20.54 -12.57
CA GLN A 534 -9.63 21.54 -12.37
C GLN A 534 -8.49 21.25 -13.36
N GLU A 535 -7.93 22.29 -13.98
CA GLU A 535 -6.65 22.14 -14.69
C GLU A 535 -5.57 21.73 -13.66
N PRO A 536 -4.64 20.85 -14.06
CA PRO A 536 -3.72 20.16 -13.15
C PRO A 536 -2.76 21.07 -12.37
#